data_AF-A0A9D8IN57-F1
#
_entry.id   AF-A0A9D8IN57-F1
#
_cell.length_a   1.000
_cell.length_b   1.000
_cell.length_c   1.000
_cell.angle_alpha   90.00
_cell.angle_beta   90.00
_cell.angle_gamma   90.00
#
_symmetry.space_group_name_H-M   'P 1'
#
loop_
_entity.id
_entity.type
_entity.pdbx_description
1 polymer ?
#
loop_
_entity_poly.entity_id
_entity_poly.type
_entity_poly.pdbx_seq_one_letter_code
_entity_poly.pdbx_strand_id
1 'polypeptide(L)'
;MLCTGCITVVQGRLTYINNASGHYRPNEQQLALAVQALRSQGVDISGLTVQRFNPADQRNFFWPAQSANDFLKSQQGAGFTKGATNADTIAEKIRAALVAYETRAGKWWSRQSEKSQDALRSLKSEAYRDNQKLVDQVKFLLGDSDRSPYNSNTNIRIKADGELAKQLRKCFF
;
A
#
# COMPACT_ATOMS: atom_id res chain seq x y z
N MET A 1 0.10 -16.67 3.35
CA MET A 1 1.32 -17.23 2.74
C MET A 1 2.39 -16.16 2.69
N LEU A 2 3.60 -16.43 3.19
CA LEU A 2 4.68 -15.44 3.28
C LEU A 2 5.62 -15.44 2.05
N CYS A 3 5.76 -16.58 1.38
CA CYS A 3 6.40 -16.68 0.07
C CYS A 3 5.91 -17.94 -0.65
N THR A 4 5.81 -17.89 -1.97
CA THR A 4 5.85 -19.09 -2.80
C THR A 4 6.97 -18.87 -3.82
N GLY A 5 7.81 -19.89 -4.01
CA GLY A 5 9.04 -19.87 -4.81
C GLY A 5 9.80 -21.17 -4.59
N CYS A 6 11.07 -21.19 -4.95
CA CYS A 6 11.96 -22.32 -4.68
C CYS A 6 12.70 -22.10 -3.36
N ILE A 7 12.77 -23.16 -2.55
CA ILE A 7 13.60 -23.24 -1.35
C ILE A 7 14.50 -24.47 -1.51
N THR A 8 15.81 -24.29 -1.32
CA THR A 8 16.77 -25.40 -1.33
C THR A 8 17.37 -25.58 0.05
N VAL A 9 17.33 -26.83 0.54
CA VAL A 9 17.95 -27.23 1.79
C VAL A 9 19.01 -28.28 1.49
N VAL A 10 20.23 -28.06 1.97
CA VAL A 10 21.35 -28.99 1.81
C VAL A 10 21.87 -29.32 3.21
N GLN A 11 21.91 -30.62 3.54
CA GLN A 11 22.39 -31.11 4.85
C GLN A 11 21.71 -30.42 6.04
N GLY A 12 20.39 -30.21 5.96
CA GLY A 12 19.60 -29.55 7.01
C GLY A 12 19.80 -28.03 7.11
N ARG A 13 20.57 -27.41 6.20
CA ARG A 13 20.77 -25.96 6.13
C ARG A 13 20.07 -25.36 4.94
N LEU A 14 19.39 -24.24 5.16
CA LEU A 14 18.73 -23.48 4.10
C LEU A 14 19.80 -22.73 3.28
N THR A 15 19.95 -23.08 2.00
CA THR A 15 21.03 -22.55 1.14
C THR A 15 20.53 -21.60 0.07
N TYR A 16 19.26 -21.72 -0.33
CA TYR A 16 18.72 -20.90 -1.41
C TYR A 16 17.22 -20.63 -1.24
N ILE A 17 16.78 -19.42 -1.59
CA ILE A 17 15.38 -19.01 -1.67
C ILE A 17 15.15 -18.05 -2.82
N ASN A 18 14.01 -18.17 -3.50
CA ASN A 18 13.58 -17.19 -4.52
C ASN A 18 12.07 -16.89 -4.43
N ASN A 19 11.61 -15.92 -5.23
CA ASN A 19 10.20 -15.54 -5.41
C ASN A 19 9.62 -15.94 -6.79
N ALA A 20 10.26 -16.88 -7.49
CA ALA A 20 9.89 -17.27 -8.86
C ALA A 20 8.71 -18.27 -8.92
N SER A 21 7.64 -18.03 -8.15
CA SER A 21 6.46 -18.91 -8.16
C SER A 21 5.43 -18.48 -9.18
N GLY A 22 5.23 -19.33 -10.20
CA GLY A 22 4.03 -19.38 -11.07
C GLY A 22 3.21 -18.09 -11.14
N HIS A 23 1.98 -18.14 -10.62
CA HIS A 23 1.01 -17.02 -10.63
C HIS A 23 1.08 -16.09 -9.41
N TYR A 24 1.68 -16.53 -8.29
CA TYR A 24 1.65 -15.77 -7.02
C TYR A 24 2.84 -14.81 -6.84
N ARG A 25 3.98 -15.09 -7.49
CA ARG A 25 5.21 -14.27 -7.61
C ARG A 25 5.31 -13.13 -6.57
N PRO A 26 5.68 -13.46 -5.32
CA PRO A 26 5.72 -12.45 -4.26
C PRO A 26 6.75 -11.36 -4.61
N ASN A 27 6.45 -10.11 -4.26
CA ASN A 27 7.37 -9.01 -4.51
C ASN A 27 8.60 -9.07 -3.57
N GLU A 28 9.58 -8.19 -3.81
CA GLU A 28 10.83 -8.20 -3.05
C GLU A 28 10.62 -8.01 -1.53
N GLN A 29 9.63 -7.21 -1.14
CA GLN A 29 9.31 -6.98 0.27
C GLN A 29 8.73 -8.23 0.94
N GLN A 30 7.85 -8.95 0.26
CA GLN A 30 7.31 -10.22 0.74
C GLN A 30 8.40 -11.29 0.87
N LEU A 31 9.34 -11.33 -0.09
CA LEU A 31 10.51 -12.19 0.00
C LEU A 31 11.40 -11.81 1.21
N ALA A 32 11.57 -10.51 1.49
CA ALA A 32 12.29 -10.03 2.67
C ALA A 32 11.61 -10.43 3.99
N LEU A 33 10.27 -10.33 4.05
CA LEU A 33 9.49 -10.78 5.20
C LEU A 33 9.64 -12.29 5.42
N ALA A 34 9.67 -13.09 4.36
CA ALA A 34 9.90 -14.53 4.47
C ALA A 34 11.30 -14.85 5.02
N VAL A 35 12.35 -14.19 4.52
CA VAL A 35 13.72 -14.36 5.03
C VAL A 35 13.84 -13.90 6.49
N GLN A 36 13.18 -12.80 6.85
CA GLN A 36 13.15 -12.31 8.22
C GLN A 36 12.38 -13.24 9.17
N ALA A 37 11.27 -13.81 8.71
CA ALA A 37 10.50 -14.80 9.47
C ALA A 37 11.31 -16.08 9.69
N LEU A 38 12.04 -16.56 8.69
CA LEU A 38 12.94 -17.71 8.85
C LEU A 38 14.01 -17.44 9.90
N ARG A 39 14.64 -16.27 9.83
CA ARG A 39 15.62 -15.83 10.84
C ARG A 39 15.02 -15.75 12.24
N SER A 40 13.81 -15.21 12.39
CA SER A 40 13.16 -15.07 13.70
C SER A 40 12.73 -16.42 14.29
N GLN A 41 12.56 -17.45 13.46
CA GLN A 41 12.32 -18.83 13.87
C GLN A 41 13.62 -19.61 14.16
N GLY A 42 14.78 -18.95 14.16
CA GLY A 42 16.07 -19.55 14.50
C GLY A 42 16.77 -20.27 13.34
N VAL A 43 16.30 -20.11 12.10
CA VAL A 43 17.01 -20.63 10.92
C VAL A 43 18.29 -19.83 10.70
N ASP A 44 19.43 -20.53 10.57
CA ASP A 44 20.69 -19.91 10.17
C ASP A 44 20.63 -19.44 8.71
N ILE A 45 20.72 -18.13 8.50
CA ILE A 45 20.67 -17.49 7.18
C ILE A 45 22.06 -17.05 6.69
N SER A 46 23.14 -17.36 7.42
CA SER A 46 24.49 -16.89 7.08
C SER A 46 24.97 -17.37 5.70
N GLY A 47 24.60 -18.59 5.32
CA GLY A 47 24.88 -19.19 4.00
C GLY A 47 23.72 -19.12 3.00
N LEU A 48 22.64 -18.40 3.30
CA LEU A 48 21.45 -18.35 2.46
C LEU A 48 21.66 -17.39 1.29
N THR A 49 21.46 -17.89 0.07
CA THR A 49 21.39 -17.10 -1.15
C THR A 49 19.96 -16.74 -1.49
N VAL A 50 19.70 -15.46 -1.73
CA VAL A 50 18.38 -14.93 -2.15
C VAL A 50 18.45 -14.50 -3.60
N GLN A 51 17.58 -15.05 -4.45
CA GLN A 51 17.43 -14.64 -5.85
C GLN A 51 16.10 -13.91 -6.06
N ARG A 52 16.18 -12.71 -6.65
CA ARG A 52 15.01 -11.87 -6.91
C ARG A 52 14.58 -11.97 -8.37
N PHE A 53 13.38 -12.47 -8.60
CA PHE A 53 12.66 -12.39 -9.85
C PHE A 53 11.85 -11.10 -9.91
N ASN A 54 12.14 -10.26 -10.89
CA ASN A 54 11.35 -9.08 -11.21
C ASN A 54 10.68 -9.27 -12.58
N PRO A 55 9.35 -9.25 -12.68
CA PRO A 55 8.64 -9.37 -13.95
C PRO A 55 8.98 -8.26 -14.96
N ALA A 56 9.48 -7.10 -14.50
CA ALA A 56 9.95 -6.03 -15.38
C ALA A 56 11.30 -6.37 -16.04
N ASP A 57 12.08 -7.28 -15.45
CA ASP A 57 13.40 -7.70 -15.92
C ASP A 57 13.34 -8.92 -16.86
N GLN A 58 12.23 -9.08 -17.59
CA GLN A 58 11.98 -10.20 -18.52
C GLN A 58 13.06 -10.40 -19.61
N ARG A 59 13.96 -9.43 -19.81
CA ARG A 59 15.07 -9.51 -20.77
C ARG A 59 16.36 -10.04 -20.16
N ASN A 60 16.44 -10.20 -18.84
CA ASN A 60 17.62 -10.70 -18.15
C ASN A 60 17.47 -12.19 -17.83
N PHE A 61 18.25 -13.03 -18.52
CA PHE A 61 18.36 -14.46 -18.23
C PHE A 61 19.08 -14.76 -16.90
N PHE A 62 19.75 -13.76 -16.33
CA PHE A 62 20.45 -13.85 -15.06
C PHE A 62 19.75 -12.95 -14.03
N TRP A 63 18.98 -13.56 -13.13
CA TRP A 63 18.37 -12.83 -12.02
C TRP A 63 19.38 -12.62 -10.90
N PRO A 64 19.47 -11.40 -10.34
CA PRO A 64 20.46 -11.08 -9.33
C PRO A 64 20.26 -11.95 -8.09
N ALA A 65 21.33 -12.66 -7.72
CA ALA A 65 21.43 -13.43 -6.49
C ALA A 65 22.38 -12.72 -5.53
N GLN A 66 22.04 -12.70 -4.24
CA GLN A 66 22.89 -12.09 -3.21
C GLN A 66 22.73 -12.82 -1.87
N SER A 67 23.59 -12.52 -0.90
CA SER A 67 23.46 -13.08 0.44
C SER A 67 22.17 -12.60 1.12
N ALA A 68 21.56 -13.43 1.96
CA ALA A 68 20.39 -13.04 2.74
C ALA A 68 20.63 -11.82 3.62
N ASN A 69 21.84 -11.68 4.16
CA ASN A 69 22.21 -10.53 4.98
C ASN A 69 22.26 -9.24 4.16
N ASP A 70 22.87 -9.27 2.97
CA ASP A 70 22.93 -8.09 2.10
C ASP A 70 21.56 -7.76 1.51
N PHE A 71 20.76 -8.79 1.21
CA PHE A 71 19.37 -8.63 0.83
C PHE A 71 18.59 -7.87 1.90
N LEU A 72 18.61 -8.33 3.16
CA LEU A 72 17.92 -7.67 4.26
C LEU A 72 18.45 -6.24 4.51
N LYS A 73 19.76 -6.01 4.43
CA LYS A 73 20.35 -4.65 4.54
C LYS A 73 19.86 -3.73 3.43
N SER A 74 19.79 -4.21 2.19
CA SER A 74 19.27 -3.43 1.05
C SER A 74 17.81 -3.02 1.24
N GLN A 75 17.03 -3.82 1.98
CA GLN A 75 15.64 -3.52 2.33
C GLN A 75 15.50 -2.67 3.60
N GLN A 76 16.54 -2.56 4.44
CA GLN A 76 16.54 -1.70 5.63
C GLN A 76 16.79 -0.22 5.28
N GLY A 77 17.55 0.07 4.22
CA GLY A 77 17.73 1.44 3.70
C GLY A 77 16.55 1.94 2.87
N ALA A 78 15.85 1.01 2.18
CA ALA A 78 14.55 1.26 1.56
C ALA A 78 13.47 1.02 2.62
N GLY A 79 13.40 1.91 3.63
CA GLY A 79 12.64 1.72 4.86
C GLY A 79 11.35 0.94 4.62
N PHE A 80 11.19 -0.21 5.31
CA PHE A 80 10.06 -1.14 5.27
C PHE A 80 8.78 -0.45 4.82
N THR A 81 8.61 -0.32 3.51
CA THR A 81 7.37 0.15 2.94
C THR A 81 6.51 -1.08 3.07
N LYS A 82 5.65 -1.09 4.10
CA LYS A 82 4.51 -2.01 4.19
C LYS A 82 4.05 -2.26 2.76
N GLY A 83 4.14 -3.50 2.28
CA GLY A 83 3.57 -3.85 0.98
C GLY A 83 2.17 -3.25 0.96
N ALA A 84 1.89 -2.43 -0.06
CA ALA A 84 0.77 -1.48 -0.07
C ALA A 84 -0.44 -2.09 0.64
N THR A 85 -0.69 -1.62 1.85
CA THR A 85 -1.85 -2.06 2.61
C THR A 85 -3.10 -1.71 1.79
N ASN A 86 -4.22 -2.41 2.00
CA ASN A 86 -5.48 -1.99 1.37
C ASN A 86 -5.75 -0.50 1.60
N ALA A 87 -5.33 0.05 2.75
CA ALA A 87 -5.41 1.47 3.04
C ALA A 87 -4.54 2.34 2.12
N ASP A 88 -3.35 1.89 1.72
CA ASP A 88 -2.48 2.62 0.79
C ASP A 88 -3.09 2.66 -0.63
N THR A 89 -3.63 1.54 -1.11
CA THR A 89 -4.32 1.49 -2.41
C THR A 89 -5.61 2.32 -2.41
N ILE A 90 -6.39 2.26 -1.34
CA ILE A 90 -7.63 3.04 -1.20
C ILE A 90 -7.29 4.53 -1.06
N ALA A 91 -6.26 4.89 -0.29
CA ALA A 91 -5.78 6.27 -0.16
C ALA A 91 -5.39 6.86 -1.52
N GLU A 92 -4.71 6.08 -2.37
CA GLU A 92 -4.34 6.53 -3.71
C GLU A 92 -5.56 6.74 -4.61
N LYS A 93 -6.54 5.82 -4.58
CA LYS A 93 -7.83 6.00 -5.25
C LYS A 93 -8.57 7.24 -4.75
N ILE A 94 -8.55 7.51 -3.45
CA ILE A 94 -9.16 8.70 -2.84
C ILE A 94 -8.48 9.97 -3.36
N ARG A 95 -7.14 10.03 -3.37
CA ARG A 95 -6.42 11.19 -3.91
C ARG A 95 -6.74 11.45 -5.37
N ALA A 96 -6.74 10.40 -6.19
CA ALA A 96 -7.13 10.49 -7.59
C ALA A 96 -8.56 11.02 -7.76
N ALA A 97 -9.50 10.53 -6.94
CA ALA A 97 -10.88 11.00 -6.94
C ALA A 97 -11.02 12.49 -6.53
N LEU A 98 -10.23 12.94 -5.55
CA LEU A 98 -10.20 14.34 -5.12
C LEU A 98 -9.67 15.26 -6.24
N VAL A 99 -8.58 14.88 -6.91
CA VAL A 99 -8.03 15.64 -8.05
C VAL A 99 -9.00 15.69 -9.22
N ALA A 100 -9.64 14.56 -9.55
CA ALA A 100 -10.64 14.48 -10.61
C ALA A 100 -11.87 15.35 -10.27
N TYR A 101 -12.30 15.32 -9.02
CA TYR A 101 -13.38 16.19 -8.54
C TYR A 101 -12.99 17.65 -8.67
N GLU A 102 -11.83 18.10 -8.18
CA GLU A 102 -11.38 19.49 -8.31
C GLU A 102 -11.28 19.97 -9.76
N THR A 103 -10.73 19.14 -10.64
CA THR A 103 -10.60 19.46 -12.06
C THR A 103 -11.97 19.64 -12.71
N ARG A 104 -12.94 18.80 -12.33
CA ARG A 104 -14.33 18.97 -12.76
C ARG A 104 -14.95 20.21 -12.13
N ALA A 105 -14.66 20.44 -10.86
CA ALA A 105 -15.29 21.44 -10.02
C ALA A 105 -14.79 22.86 -10.29
N GLY A 106 -13.69 23.01 -11.03
CA GLY A 106 -13.23 24.26 -11.64
C GLY A 106 -13.96 24.64 -12.93
N LYS A 107 -14.90 23.82 -13.42
CA LYS A 107 -15.70 24.14 -14.61
C LYS A 107 -16.91 25.00 -14.22
N TRP A 108 -17.23 26.00 -15.04
CA TRP A 108 -18.27 27.00 -14.72
C TRP A 108 -19.67 26.42 -14.52
N TRP A 109 -19.96 25.22 -15.05
CA TRP A 109 -21.24 24.52 -14.90
C TRP A 109 -21.30 23.57 -13.70
N SER A 110 -20.21 23.37 -12.96
CA SER A 110 -20.22 22.55 -11.74
C SER A 110 -20.26 23.44 -10.51
N ARG A 111 -21.46 23.69 -10.00
CA ARG A 111 -21.63 24.44 -8.75
C ARG A 111 -21.29 23.53 -7.57
N GLN A 112 -20.13 23.74 -6.97
CA GLN A 112 -19.72 23.01 -5.76
C GLN A 112 -20.64 23.37 -4.59
N SER A 113 -21.09 22.39 -3.83
CA SER A 113 -21.71 22.66 -2.53
C SER A 113 -20.64 23.12 -1.54
N GLU A 114 -20.95 24.09 -0.69
CA GLU A 114 -20.08 24.58 0.39
C GLU A 114 -19.54 23.44 1.28
N LYS A 115 -20.41 22.49 1.65
CA LYS A 115 -20.00 21.27 2.40
C LYS A 115 -18.95 20.41 1.69
N SER A 116 -19.00 20.34 0.36
CA SER A 116 -18.00 19.57 -0.41
C SER A 116 -16.66 20.32 -0.47
N GLN A 117 -16.67 21.65 -0.43
CA GLN A 117 -15.45 22.46 -0.35
C GLN A 117 -14.79 22.32 1.02
N ASP A 118 -15.56 22.36 2.09
CA ASP A 118 -15.06 22.17 3.46
C ASP A 118 -14.47 20.78 3.65
N ALA A 119 -15.15 19.75 3.14
CA ALA A 119 -14.64 18.38 3.15
C ALA A 119 -13.32 18.25 2.37
N LEU A 120 -13.20 18.91 1.21
CA LEU A 120 -11.98 18.91 0.40
C LEU A 120 -10.81 19.59 1.11
N ARG A 121 -11.06 20.73 1.75
CA ARG A 121 -10.05 21.44 2.56
C ARG A 121 -9.58 20.58 3.72
N SER A 122 -10.50 19.96 4.45
CA SER A 122 -10.19 19.05 5.57
C SER A 122 -9.36 17.84 5.13
N LEU A 123 -9.68 17.23 3.98
CA LEU A 123 -8.93 16.09 3.46
C LEU A 123 -7.52 16.46 2.97
N LYS A 124 -7.34 17.67 2.43
CA LYS A 124 -6.05 18.14 1.92
C LYS A 124 -5.08 18.65 2.99
N SER A 125 -5.57 19.27 4.07
CA SER A 125 -4.69 19.89 5.06
C SER A 125 -3.95 18.88 5.93
N GLU A 126 -4.66 17.88 6.46
CA GLU A 126 -4.17 17.07 7.58
C GLU A 126 -4.22 15.56 7.32
N ALA A 127 -5.17 15.13 6.48
CA ALA A 127 -5.35 13.73 6.10
C ALA A 127 -4.44 13.28 4.95
N TYR A 128 -3.94 14.22 4.13
CA TYR A 128 -3.18 13.90 2.92
C TYR A 128 -1.85 13.16 3.17
N ARG A 129 -1.25 13.35 4.36
CA ARG A 129 0.07 12.81 4.73
C ARG A 129 0.04 11.39 5.29
N ASP A 130 -1.09 10.93 5.81
CA ASP A 130 -1.22 9.62 6.46
C ASP A 130 -2.35 8.82 5.78
N ASN A 131 -1.98 7.73 5.11
CA ASN A 131 -2.91 6.93 4.30
C ASN A 131 -4.04 6.33 5.15
N GLN A 132 -3.76 5.91 6.38
CA GLN A 132 -4.77 5.29 7.24
C GLN A 132 -5.75 6.35 7.75
N LYS A 133 -5.22 7.50 8.20
CA LYS A 133 -6.07 8.60 8.65
C LYS A 133 -6.88 9.22 7.51
N LEU A 134 -6.36 9.21 6.28
CA LEU A 134 -7.10 9.61 5.08
C LEU A 134 -8.32 8.73 4.86
N VAL A 135 -8.12 7.41 4.90
CA VAL A 135 -9.19 6.43 4.74
C VAL A 135 -10.24 6.58 5.84
N ASP A 136 -9.81 6.72 7.09
CA ASP A 136 -10.71 6.84 8.24
C ASP A 136 -11.48 8.18 8.24
N GLN A 137 -10.83 9.27 7.82
CA GLN A 137 -11.50 10.56 7.65
C GLN A 137 -12.53 10.53 6.52
N VAL A 138 -12.24 9.85 5.39
CA VAL A 138 -13.22 9.69 4.32
C VAL A 138 -14.43 8.86 4.78
N LYS A 139 -14.21 7.77 5.51
CA LYS A 139 -15.32 6.99 6.11
C LYS A 139 -16.16 7.85 7.05
N PHE A 140 -15.53 8.68 7.88
CA PHE A 140 -16.25 9.62 8.74
C PHE A 140 -17.10 10.62 7.93
N LEU A 141 -16.54 11.20 6.88
CA LEU A 141 -17.23 12.16 6.00
C LEU A 141 -18.42 11.53 5.27
N LEU A 142 -18.31 10.26 4.88
CA LEU A 142 -19.37 9.49 4.24
C LEU A 142 -20.47 9.01 5.20
N GLY A 143 -20.23 9.11 6.52
CA GLY A 143 -21.12 8.61 7.55
C GLY A 143 -20.96 7.13 7.88
N ASP A 144 -19.93 6.47 7.32
CA ASP A 144 -19.63 5.05 7.57
C ASP A 144 -18.82 4.84 8.88
N SER A 145 -18.38 5.93 9.52
CA SER A 145 -17.71 5.94 10.82
C SER A 145 -18.22 7.09 11.70
N ASP A 146 -18.42 6.81 12.98
CA ASP A 146 -18.77 7.82 13.99
C ASP A 146 -17.58 8.59 14.54
N ARG A 147 -16.37 8.12 14.27
CA ARG A 147 -15.13 8.73 14.76
C ARG A 147 -14.32 9.31 13.61
N SER A 148 -14.00 10.60 13.73
CA SER A 148 -13.00 11.27 12.91
C SER A 148 -11.63 11.15 13.59
N PRO A 149 -10.57 10.75 12.88
CA PRO A 149 -9.20 10.77 13.42
C PRO A 149 -8.70 12.19 13.75
N TYR A 150 -9.42 13.24 13.32
CA TYR A 150 -9.08 14.65 13.50
C TYR A 150 -10.12 15.39 14.35
N ASN A 151 -10.99 14.68 15.08
CA ASN A 151 -12.09 15.27 15.86
C ASN A 151 -12.95 16.25 15.03
N SER A 152 -13.09 15.99 13.73
CA SER A 152 -13.85 16.86 12.83
C SER A 152 -15.34 16.89 13.22
N ASN A 153 -15.97 18.04 13.08
CA ASN A 153 -17.38 18.22 13.41
C ASN A 153 -18.28 17.42 12.44
N THR A 154 -19.32 16.74 12.93
CA THR A 154 -20.27 16.00 12.08
C THR A 154 -20.94 16.86 11.00
N ASN A 155 -20.96 18.18 11.17
CA ASN A 155 -21.50 19.12 10.19
C ASN A 155 -20.73 19.15 8.86
N ILE A 156 -19.46 18.73 8.84
CA ILE A 156 -18.65 18.63 7.60
C ILE A 156 -18.94 17.36 6.79
N ARG A 157 -19.78 16.44 7.31
CA ARG A 157 -20.19 15.25 6.57
C ARG A 157 -20.85 15.64 5.26
N ILE A 158 -20.42 14.98 4.19
CA ILE A 158 -20.94 15.20 2.85
C ILE A 158 -22.27 14.45 2.69
N LYS A 159 -23.24 15.08 2.02
CA LYS A 159 -24.52 14.41 1.75
C LYS A 159 -24.28 13.21 0.83
N ALA A 160 -24.97 12.10 1.10
CA ALA A 160 -24.79 10.84 0.38
C ALA A 160 -25.11 10.93 -1.13
N ASP A 161 -25.94 11.89 -1.53
CA ASP A 161 -26.32 12.17 -2.92
C ASP A 161 -25.32 13.07 -3.67
N GLY A 162 -24.37 13.68 -2.95
CA GLY A 162 -23.35 14.56 -3.50
C GLY A 162 -22.36 13.83 -4.42
N GLU A 163 -21.95 14.50 -5.50
CA GLU A 163 -21.02 13.93 -6.49
C GLU A 163 -19.68 13.53 -5.84
N LEU A 164 -19.18 14.31 -4.88
CA LEU A 164 -17.98 13.97 -4.12
C LEU A 164 -18.16 12.67 -3.31
N ALA A 165 -19.33 12.48 -2.67
CA ALA A 165 -19.63 11.27 -1.91
C ALA A 165 -19.69 10.04 -2.84
N LYS A 166 -20.28 10.18 -4.03
CA LYS A 166 -20.33 9.11 -5.04
C LYS A 166 -18.94 8.70 -5.52
N GLN A 167 -18.06 9.67 -5.77
CA GLN A 167 -16.68 9.40 -6.21
C GLN A 167 -15.87 8.72 -5.10
N LEU A 168 -15.99 9.20 -3.85
CA LEU A 168 -15.27 8.61 -2.71
C LEU A 168 -15.76 7.20 -2.39
N ARG A 169 -17.07 6.90 -2.50
CA ARG A 169 -17.60 5.54 -2.30
C ARG A 169 -17.02 4.54 -3.30
N LYS A 170 -16.79 4.93 -4.56
CA LYS A 170 -16.15 4.08 -5.57
C LYS A 170 -14.70 3.69 -5.22
N CYS A 171 -14.06 4.40 -4.29
CA CYS A 171 -12.70 4.05 -3.88
C CYS A 171 -12.67 2.80 -2.98
N PHE A 172 -13.79 2.43 -2.36
CA PHE A 172 -13.91 1.32 -1.40
C PHE A 172 -14.44 0.01 -1.99
N PHE A 173 -14.94 0.03 -3.23
CA PHE A 173 -15.43 -1.13 -3.98
C PHE A 173 -14.56 -1.34 -5.24
#